data_AF-A0A2N2X4T2-F1
#
_entry.id   AF-A0A2N2X4T2-F1
#
_cell.length_a   1.000
_cell.length_b   1.000
_cell.length_c   1.000
_cell.angle_alpha   90.00
_cell.angle_beta   90.00
_cell.angle_gamma   90.00
#
_symmetry.space_group_name_H-M   'P 1'
#
loop_
_entity.id
_entity.type
_entity.pdbx_description
1 polymer ?
#
loop_
_entity_poly.entity_id
_entity_poly.type
_entity_poly.pdbx_seq_one_letter_code
_entity_poly.pdbx_strand_id
1 'polypeptide(L)'
;MERLIKLLPNQQKVVFDKGNFDDWCVYVVEPNGERYAPKDAVYFSELQKIDLSYPENKVYNDFVSIYQKTTAVIDQQILTCIDNLYPSYLPLHWEKIALWFTVIYAGMVAEENKKGAILKKRIKRLGMYQVLMQQLKPEEAAGFSKGKSWRELDSLMCQLGF
;
A
#
# COMPACT_ATOMS: atom_id res chain seq x y z
N MET A 1 15.53 5.05 -13.93
CA MET A 1 14.77 5.01 -15.19
C MET A 1 13.35 4.69 -14.78
N GLU A 2 12.41 5.53 -15.18
CA GLU A 2 11.01 5.34 -14.81
C GLU A 2 10.52 3.97 -15.31
N ARG A 3 9.78 3.26 -14.45
CA ARG A 3 9.20 1.97 -14.76
C ARG A 3 7.72 2.01 -14.44
N LEU A 4 6.89 2.01 -15.49
CA LEU A 4 5.43 2.00 -15.36
C LEU A 4 4.98 0.74 -14.60
N ILE A 5 4.15 0.94 -13.58
CA ILE A 5 3.48 -0.14 -12.86
C ILE A 5 2.06 -0.30 -13.41
N LYS A 6 1.31 0.80 -13.46
CA LYS A 6 -0.09 0.77 -13.92
C LYS A 6 -0.54 2.13 -14.44
N LEU A 7 -1.32 2.12 -15.51
CA LEU A 7 -2.15 3.23 -15.95
C LEU A 7 -3.57 3.02 -15.39
N LEU A 8 -4.09 3.99 -14.66
CA LEU A 8 -5.42 3.94 -14.03
C LEU A 8 -6.49 4.48 -15.00
N PRO A 9 -7.78 4.15 -14.78
CA PRO A 9 -8.88 4.60 -15.65
C PRO A 9 -8.99 6.11 -15.81
N ASN A 10 -8.63 6.87 -14.77
CA ASN A 10 -8.61 8.34 -14.77
C ASN A 10 -7.32 8.95 -15.37
N GLN A 11 -6.53 8.15 -16.10
CA GLN A 11 -5.27 8.51 -16.74
C GLN A 11 -4.10 8.81 -15.79
N GLN A 12 -4.28 8.67 -14.47
CA GLN A 12 -3.15 8.68 -13.54
C GLN A 12 -2.25 7.46 -13.77
N LYS A 13 -0.95 7.61 -13.53
CA LYS A 13 0.01 6.50 -13.58
C LYS A 13 0.61 6.26 -12.22
N VAL A 14 0.81 4.99 -11.88
CA VAL A 14 1.69 4.59 -10.78
C VAL A 14 2.97 4.05 -11.40
N VAL A 15 4.11 4.59 -10.97
CA VAL A 15 5.43 4.24 -11.52
C VAL A 15 6.43 4.00 -10.38
N PHE A 16 7.45 3.21 -10.65
CA PHE A 16 8.69 3.26 -9.89
C PHE A 16 9.67 4.21 -10.57
N ASP A 17 10.43 4.95 -9.77
CA ASP A 17 11.56 5.72 -10.25
C ASP A 17 12.59 5.92 -9.13
N LYS A 18 13.73 6.52 -9.49
CA LYS A 18 14.81 6.84 -8.57
C LYS A 18 14.33 7.79 -7.47
N GLY A 19 14.40 7.31 -6.23
CA GLY A 19 14.24 8.12 -5.02
C GLY A 19 15.58 8.56 -4.44
N ASN A 20 15.52 9.06 -3.21
CA ASN A 20 16.71 9.49 -2.46
C ASN A 20 17.61 8.33 -2.00
N PHE A 21 17.02 7.14 -1.83
CA PHE A 21 17.69 5.99 -1.21
C PHE A 21 17.89 4.83 -2.19
N ASP A 22 16.93 4.57 -3.07
CA ASP A 22 16.95 3.46 -4.03
C ASP A 22 16.11 3.78 -5.28
N ASP A 23 16.08 2.84 -6.23
CA ASP A 23 15.31 2.93 -7.47
C ASP A 23 13.86 2.39 -7.35
N TRP A 24 13.35 2.25 -6.12
CA TRP A 24 12.04 1.66 -5.83
C TRP A 24 11.02 2.67 -5.29
N CYS A 25 11.30 3.96 -5.43
CA CYS A 25 10.38 4.99 -4.96
C CYS A 25 9.11 4.99 -5.83
N VAL A 26 7.96 4.88 -5.17
CA VAL A 26 6.64 4.89 -5.82
C VAL A 26 6.22 6.33 -6.06
N TYR A 27 5.87 6.64 -7.31
CA TYR A 27 5.29 7.92 -7.69
C TYR A 27 3.91 7.73 -8.28
N VAL A 28 3.02 8.67 -7.98
CA VAL A 28 1.78 8.90 -8.73
C VAL A 28 2.04 10.06 -9.69
N VAL A 29 1.75 9.85 -10.97
CA VAL A 29 1.83 10.86 -12.03
C VAL A 29 0.41 11.22 -12.45
N GLU A 30 0.05 12.48 -12.26
CA GLU A 30 -1.23 13.05 -12.65
C GLU A 30 -1.34 13.19 -14.18
N PRO A 31 -2.56 13.30 -14.74
CA PRO A 31 -2.75 13.44 -16.19
C PRO A 31 -2.06 14.67 -16.79
N ASN A 32 -1.88 15.73 -15.99
CA ASN A 32 -1.16 16.96 -16.37
C ASN A 32 0.39 16.79 -16.36
N GLY A 33 0.90 15.62 -15.95
CA GLY A 33 2.32 15.32 -15.85
C GLY A 33 2.96 15.66 -14.50
N GLU A 34 2.23 16.28 -13.57
CA GLU A 34 2.71 16.49 -12.21
C GLU A 34 2.91 15.14 -11.50
N ARG A 35 3.97 15.03 -10.70
CA ARG A 35 4.26 13.78 -9.98
C ARG A 35 4.56 14.03 -8.52
N TYR A 36 4.15 13.09 -7.66
CA TYR A 36 4.45 13.10 -6.25
C TYR A 36 4.64 11.68 -5.71
N ALA A 37 5.41 11.55 -4.64
CA ALA A 37 5.58 10.31 -3.91
C ALA A 37 4.59 10.31 -2.72
N PRO A 38 3.55 9.44 -2.70
CA PRO A 38 2.59 9.41 -1.62
C PRO A 38 3.25 8.95 -0.31
N LYS A 39 2.96 9.64 0.80
CA LYS A 39 3.36 9.20 2.14
C LYS A 39 2.39 8.15 2.67
N ASP A 40 2.87 7.23 3.51
CA ASP A 40 2.05 6.21 4.17
C ASP A 40 0.79 6.77 4.82
N ALA A 41 0.91 7.87 5.57
CA ALA A 41 -0.23 8.52 6.22
C ALA A 41 -1.33 8.97 5.24
N VAL A 42 -0.98 9.34 4.00
CA VAL A 42 -1.95 9.81 2.99
C VAL A 42 -2.87 8.66 2.59
N TYR A 43 -2.30 7.56 2.09
CA TYR A 43 -3.12 6.46 1.61
C TYR A 43 -3.74 5.66 2.78
N PHE A 44 -3.13 5.64 3.96
CA PHE A 44 -3.76 5.13 5.17
C PHE A 44 -5.01 5.94 5.53
N SER A 45 -4.95 7.27 5.51
CA SER A 45 -6.11 8.12 5.78
C SER A 45 -7.24 7.90 4.78
N GLU A 46 -6.91 7.83 3.49
CA GLU A 46 -7.92 7.62 2.45
C GLU A 46 -8.56 6.24 2.54
N LEU A 47 -7.78 5.18 2.78
CA LEU A 47 -8.31 3.82 2.93
C LEU A 47 -9.14 3.67 4.21
N GLN A 48 -8.76 4.33 5.32
CA GLN A 48 -9.56 4.34 6.55
C GLN A 48 -10.91 5.01 6.35
N LYS A 49 -10.96 6.16 5.66
CA LYS A 49 -12.24 6.85 5.34
C LYS A 49 -13.16 5.96 4.51
N ILE A 50 -12.60 5.22 3.55
CA ILE A 50 -13.37 4.30 2.72
C ILE A 50 -13.88 3.12 3.55
N ASP A 51 -13.03 2.54 4.40
CA ASP A 51 -13.36 1.38 5.24
C ASP A 51 -14.59 1.60 6.13
N LEU A 52 -14.79 2.83 6.64
CA LEU A 52 -15.99 3.21 7.40
C LEU A 52 -17.31 3.01 6.65
N SER A 53 -17.27 2.91 5.31
CA SER A 53 -18.46 2.69 4.48
C SER A 53 -18.75 1.20 4.22
N TYR A 54 -17.93 0.28 4.73
CA TYR A 54 -18.06 -1.15 4.48
C TYR A 54 -18.07 -1.96 5.77
N PRO A 55 -18.94 -2.97 5.89
CA PRO A 55 -18.90 -3.88 7.03
C PRO A 55 -17.76 -4.90 6.88
N GLU A 56 -17.55 -5.69 7.93
CA GLU A 56 -16.74 -6.92 7.91
C GLU A 56 -15.25 -6.71 7.54
N ASN A 57 -14.69 -5.54 7.84
CA ASN A 57 -13.28 -5.21 7.58
C ASN A 57 -12.89 -5.41 6.10
N LYS A 58 -13.82 -5.12 5.18
CA LYS A 58 -13.67 -5.39 3.74
C LYS A 58 -12.35 -4.85 3.17
N VAL A 59 -11.99 -3.59 3.47
CA VAL A 59 -10.78 -2.97 2.92
C VAL A 59 -9.53 -3.71 3.38
N TYR A 60 -9.48 -4.09 4.66
CA TYR A 60 -8.36 -4.85 5.20
C TYR A 60 -8.28 -6.26 4.59
N ASN A 61 -9.40 -6.96 4.45
CA ASN A 61 -9.42 -8.31 3.86
C ASN A 61 -8.97 -8.30 2.39
N ASP A 62 -9.45 -7.34 1.60
CA ASP A 62 -9.04 -7.17 0.21
C ASP A 62 -7.55 -6.82 0.12
N PHE A 63 -7.05 -5.93 1.00
CA PHE A 63 -5.62 -5.64 1.11
C PHE A 63 -4.80 -6.90 1.46
N VAL A 64 -5.26 -7.72 2.41
CA VAL A 64 -4.56 -8.97 2.79
C VAL A 64 -4.47 -9.93 1.61
N SER A 65 -5.50 -10.01 0.77
CA SER A 65 -5.48 -10.84 -0.44
C SER A 65 -4.38 -10.42 -1.45
N ILE A 66 -4.08 -9.12 -1.53
CA ILE A 66 -2.99 -8.56 -2.34
C ILE A 66 -1.64 -8.84 -1.66
N TYR A 67 -1.55 -8.57 -0.36
CA TYR A 67 -0.36 -8.77 0.46
C TYR A 67 0.18 -10.21 0.38
N GLN A 68 -0.72 -11.20 0.48
CA GLN A 68 -0.36 -12.62 0.48
C GLN A 68 0.33 -13.03 -0.83
N LYS A 69 -0.12 -12.48 -1.96
CA LYS A 69 0.43 -12.77 -3.30
C LYS A 69 1.67 -11.94 -3.63
N THR A 70 1.89 -10.82 -2.94
CA THR A 70 2.97 -9.88 -3.26
C THR A 70 4.36 -10.49 -3.07
N THR A 71 5.24 -10.30 -4.04
CA THR A 71 6.66 -10.70 -3.98
C THR A 71 7.58 -9.50 -4.25
N ALA A 72 8.87 -9.74 -4.48
CA ALA A 72 9.83 -8.71 -4.89
C ALA A 72 9.65 -8.24 -6.35
N VAL A 73 8.69 -8.78 -7.12
CA VAL A 73 8.49 -8.41 -8.52
C VAL A 73 7.05 -7.93 -8.73
N ILE A 74 6.87 -6.94 -9.61
CA ILE A 74 5.54 -6.54 -10.07
C ILE A 74 4.95 -7.67 -10.89
N ASP A 75 3.75 -8.08 -10.51
CA ASP A 75 3.00 -9.17 -11.09
C ASP A 75 1.70 -8.61 -11.66
N GLN A 76 1.53 -8.77 -12.97
CA GLN A 76 0.33 -8.34 -13.68
C GLN A 76 -0.93 -9.01 -13.15
N GLN A 77 -0.85 -10.25 -12.64
CA GLN A 77 -2.00 -10.95 -12.06
C GLN A 77 -2.50 -10.27 -10.79
N ILE A 78 -1.61 -9.67 -10.00
CA ILE A 78 -1.99 -8.90 -8.81
C ILE A 78 -2.62 -7.56 -9.23
N LEU A 79 -2.10 -6.91 -10.27
CA LEU A 79 -2.71 -5.70 -10.81
C LEU A 79 -4.13 -5.96 -11.35
N THR A 80 -4.33 -7.09 -12.05
CA THR A 80 -5.66 -7.55 -12.48
C THR A 80 -6.54 -7.95 -11.29
N CYS A 81 -5.96 -8.52 -10.23
CA CYS A 81 -6.69 -8.77 -8.98
C CYS A 81 -7.24 -7.44 -8.41
N ILE A 82 -6.44 -6.37 -8.39
CA ILE A 82 -6.89 -5.03 -7.97
C ILE A 82 -8.01 -4.52 -8.89
N ASP A 83 -7.91 -4.74 -10.20
CA ASP A 83 -8.95 -4.35 -11.16
C ASP A 83 -10.29 -5.07 -10.92
N ASN A 84 -10.24 -6.30 -10.43
CA ASN A 84 -11.43 -7.06 -10.08
C ASN A 84 -11.97 -6.71 -8.69
N LEU A 85 -11.16 -6.11 -7.81
CA LEU A 85 -11.57 -5.73 -6.46
C LEU A 85 -12.35 -4.43 -6.45
N TYR A 86 -11.87 -3.36 -7.09
CA TYR A 86 -12.49 -2.04 -6.97
C TYR A 86 -13.98 -1.99 -7.40
N PRO A 87 -14.47 -2.76 -8.41
CA PRO A 87 -15.90 -2.77 -8.76
C PRO A 87 -16.82 -3.31 -7.65
N SER A 88 -16.27 -4.04 -6.67
CA SER A 88 -17.03 -4.51 -5.49
C SER A 88 -17.24 -3.41 -4.43
N TYR A 89 -16.65 -2.23 -4.63
CA TYR A 89 -16.86 -1.04 -3.82
C TYR A 89 -17.96 -0.17 -4.44
N LEU A 90 -18.38 0.87 -3.72
CA LEU A 90 -19.33 1.87 -4.21
C LEU A 90 -18.65 2.66 -5.33
N PRO A 91 -19.38 3.06 -6.39
CA PRO A 91 -18.81 3.77 -7.54
C PRO A 91 -17.93 4.96 -7.19
N LEU A 92 -18.31 5.73 -6.16
CA LEU A 92 -17.55 6.90 -5.71
C LEU A 92 -16.17 6.56 -5.11
N HIS A 93 -15.93 5.29 -4.73
CA HIS A 93 -14.67 4.81 -4.16
C HIS A 93 -13.76 4.11 -5.17
N TRP A 94 -14.24 3.80 -6.38
CA TRP A 94 -13.52 2.99 -7.35
C TRP A 94 -12.13 3.53 -7.68
N GLU A 95 -12.04 4.82 -8.01
CA GLU A 95 -10.77 5.45 -8.37
C GLU A 95 -9.77 5.41 -7.20
N LYS A 96 -10.24 5.71 -5.99
CA LYS A 96 -9.39 5.71 -4.79
C LYS A 96 -8.90 4.31 -4.44
N ILE A 97 -9.75 3.28 -4.56
CA ILE A 97 -9.34 1.89 -4.32
C ILE A 97 -8.34 1.44 -5.38
N ALA A 98 -8.63 1.71 -6.66
CA ALA A 98 -7.71 1.37 -7.75
C ALA A 98 -6.34 2.01 -7.55
N LEU A 99 -6.30 3.30 -7.19
CA LEU A 99 -5.07 4.04 -6.91
C LEU A 99 -4.34 3.50 -5.67
N TRP A 100 -4.99 3.52 -4.50
CA TRP A 100 -4.30 3.27 -3.24
C TRP A 100 -3.92 1.80 -3.04
N PHE A 101 -4.70 0.85 -3.56
CA PHE A 101 -4.27 -0.55 -3.58
C PHE A 101 -3.08 -0.77 -4.52
N THR A 102 -3.01 -0.06 -5.65
CA THR A 102 -1.84 -0.12 -6.54
C THR A 102 -0.62 0.51 -5.88
N VAL A 103 -0.77 1.67 -5.22
CA VAL A 103 0.33 2.36 -4.51
C VAL A 103 0.87 1.50 -3.37
N ILE A 104 0.01 0.93 -2.52
CA ILE A 104 0.48 0.09 -1.41
C ILE A 104 1.06 -1.23 -1.90
N TYR A 105 0.53 -1.81 -2.98
CA TYR A 105 1.12 -2.97 -3.64
C TYR A 105 2.55 -2.68 -4.12
N ALA A 106 2.73 -1.59 -4.86
CA ALA A 106 4.05 -1.12 -5.30
C ALA A 106 4.97 -0.84 -4.10
N GLY A 107 4.44 -0.24 -3.03
CA GLY A 107 5.18 0.01 -1.79
C GLY A 107 5.64 -1.28 -1.11
N MET A 108 4.83 -2.34 -1.11
CA MET A 108 5.23 -3.65 -0.59
C MET A 108 6.34 -4.27 -1.43
N VAL A 109 6.25 -4.19 -2.76
CA VAL A 109 7.31 -4.66 -3.68
C VAL A 109 8.62 -3.88 -3.46
N ALA A 110 8.54 -2.57 -3.22
CA ALA A 110 9.70 -1.77 -2.86
C ALA A 110 10.35 -2.24 -1.55
N GLU A 111 9.56 -2.48 -0.50
CA GLU A 111 10.07 -3.01 0.77
C GLU A 111 10.71 -4.41 0.63
N GLU A 112 10.16 -5.26 -0.23
CA GLU A 112 10.77 -6.57 -0.57
C GLU A 112 12.17 -6.42 -1.17
N ASN A 113 12.39 -5.41 -2.01
CA ASN A 113 13.68 -5.17 -2.66
C ASN A 113 14.66 -4.33 -1.82
N LYS A 114 14.18 -3.68 -0.77
CA LYS A 114 15.00 -2.79 0.06
C LYS A 114 16.15 -3.55 0.71
N LYS A 115 17.38 -3.12 0.43
CA LYS A 115 18.60 -3.74 0.95
C LYS A 115 18.66 -3.60 2.47
N GLY A 116 18.90 -4.70 3.17
CA GLY A 116 18.97 -4.73 4.64
C GLY A 116 17.63 -4.61 5.37
N ALA A 117 16.50 -4.47 4.66
CA ALA A 117 15.19 -4.58 5.27
C ALA A 117 14.94 -6.04 5.70
N ILE A 118 14.72 -6.27 6.99
CA ILE A 118 14.50 -7.60 7.56
C ILE A 118 13.01 -7.97 7.50
N LEU A 119 12.13 -7.02 7.83
CA LEU A 119 10.68 -7.25 7.92
C LEU A 119 9.96 -7.12 6.57
N LYS A 120 10.60 -6.51 5.58
CA LYS A 120 10.10 -6.39 4.20
C LYS A 120 8.66 -5.85 4.16
N LYS A 121 7.78 -6.42 3.32
CA LYS A 121 6.38 -5.98 3.18
C LYS A 121 5.55 -6.06 4.47
N ARG A 122 6.00 -6.81 5.50
CA ARG A 122 5.26 -6.94 6.78
C ARG A 122 5.08 -5.59 7.48
N ILE A 123 5.99 -4.63 7.26
CA ILE A 123 5.83 -3.26 7.77
C ILE A 123 4.58 -2.58 7.20
N LYS A 124 4.29 -2.77 5.91
CA LYS A 124 3.09 -2.20 5.28
C LYS A 124 1.83 -2.87 5.81
N ARG A 125 1.86 -4.18 6.06
CA ARG A 125 0.74 -4.90 6.69
C ARG A 125 0.49 -4.46 8.12
N LEU A 126 1.54 -4.25 8.92
CA LEU A 126 1.38 -3.73 10.28
C LEU A 126 0.69 -2.37 10.28
N GLY A 127 1.12 -1.43 9.42
CA GLY A 127 0.46 -0.13 9.31
C GLY A 127 -1.02 -0.24 8.89
N MET A 128 -1.32 -1.06 7.89
CA MET A 128 -2.71 -1.32 7.47
C MET A 128 -3.57 -1.95 8.57
N TYR A 129 -3.02 -2.92 9.31
CA TYR A 129 -3.71 -3.54 10.44
C TYR A 129 -4.00 -2.53 11.54
N GLN A 130 -3.01 -1.70 11.91
CA GLN A 130 -3.19 -0.66 12.93
C GLN A 130 -4.29 0.34 12.53
N VAL A 131 -4.32 0.77 11.28
CA VAL A 131 -5.26 1.78 10.81
C VAL A 131 -6.68 1.23 10.64
N LEU A 132 -6.83 0.04 10.06
CA LEU A 132 -8.15 -0.50 9.70
C LEU A 132 -8.73 -1.42 10.79
N MET A 133 -7.90 -2.20 11.48
CA MET A 133 -8.38 -3.14 12.51
C MET A 133 -8.34 -2.54 13.91
N GLN A 134 -7.32 -1.72 14.21
CA GLN A 134 -7.17 -1.09 15.53
C GLN A 134 -7.65 0.36 15.56
N GLN A 135 -8.07 0.92 14.41
CA GLN A 135 -8.56 2.29 14.29
C GLN A 135 -7.54 3.34 14.80
N LEU A 136 -6.25 3.03 14.69
CA LEU A 136 -5.17 3.96 15.01
C LEU A 136 -5.17 5.11 14.00
N LYS A 137 -4.73 6.30 14.41
CA LYS A 137 -4.63 7.43 13.48
C LYS A 137 -3.60 7.14 12.38
N PRO A 138 -3.88 7.50 11.10
CA PRO A 138 -2.97 7.27 9.98
C PRO A 138 -1.54 7.77 10.20
N GLU A 139 -1.38 8.93 10.82
CA GLU A 139 -0.08 9.54 11.11
C GLU A 139 0.70 8.76 12.17
N GLU A 140 -0.01 8.27 13.20
CA GLU A 140 0.56 7.44 14.26
C GLU A 140 1.02 6.09 13.70
N ALA A 141 0.19 5.42 12.89
CA ALA A 141 0.55 4.16 12.25
C ALA A 141 1.73 4.30 11.27
N ALA A 142 1.75 5.36 10.45
CA ALA A 142 2.86 5.65 9.53
C ALA A 142 4.18 5.94 10.28
N GLY A 143 4.10 6.49 11.48
CA GLY A 143 5.25 6.76 12.35
C GLY A 143 5.65 5.61 13.26
N PHE A 144 4.79 4.60 13.45
CA PHE A 144 4.88 3.64 14.56
C PHE A 144 6.20 2.88 14.62
N SER A 145 6.75 2.50 13.46
CA SER A 145 7.98 1.70 13.36
C SER A 145 9.26 2.51 13.60
N LYS A 146 9.19 3.85 13.59
CA LYS A 146 10.38 4.70 13.73
C LYS A 146 11.00 4.52 15.12
N GLY A 147 12.30 4.25 15.14
CA GLY A 147 13.06 4.05 16.37
C GLY A 147 12.87 2.68 17.04
N LYS A 148 12.00 1.82 16.51
CA LYS A 148 11.79 0.46 17.03
C LYS A 148 12.76 -0.53 16.40
N SER A 149 13.17 -1.53 17.17
CA SER A 149 13.99 -2.61 16.63
C SER A 149 13.16 -3.56 15.78
N TRP A 150 13.79 -4.21 14.79
CA TRP A 150 13.07 -5.18 13.96
C TRP A 150 12.56 -6.38 14.77
N ARG A 151 13.25 -6.76 15.87
CA ARG A 151 12.84 -7.88 16.74
C ARG A 151 11.58 -7.56 17.54
N GLU A 152 11.48 -6.33 18.04
CA GLU A 152 10.28 -5.85 18.72
C GLU A 152 9.07 -5.88 17.78
N LEU A 153 9.26 -5.36 16.56
CA LEU A 153 8.22 -5.33 15.54
C LEU A 153 7.85 -6.74 15.06
N ASP A 154 8.84 -7.62 14.87
CA ASP A 154 8.60 -9.03 14.51
C ASP A 154 7.75 -9.75 15.56
N SER A 155 8.13 -9.61 16.84
CA SER A 155 7.37 -10.20 17.95
C SER A 155 5.93 -9.68 18.00
N LEU A 156 5.72 -8.38 17.78
CA LEU A 156 4.39 -7.79 17.71
C LEU A 156 3.58 -8.36 16.54
N MET A 157 4.15 -8.39 15.33
CA MET A 157 3.46 -8.91 14.15
C MET A 157 3.07 -10.39 14.33
N CYS A 158 3.96 -11.21 14.91
CA CYS A 158 3.68 -12.60 15.26
C CYS A 158 2.50 -12.75 16.23
N GLN A 159 2.40 -11.88 17.24
CA GLN A 159 1.25 -11.86 18.16
C GLN A 159 -0.06 -11.47 17.47
N LEU A 160 0.02 -10.60 16.45
CA LEU A 160 -1.12 -10.20 15.61
C LEU A 160 -1.47 -11.24 14.53
N GLY A 161 -0.68 -12.33 14.41
CA GLY A 161 -0.94 -13.44 13.51
C GLY A 161 -0.35 -13.29 12.10
N PHE A 162 0.72 -12.52 11.91
CA PHE A 162 1.38 -12.39 10.59
C PHE A 162 2.86 -11.98 10.58
#